data_AF-A0A7J9CUZ6-F1
#
_entry.id   AF-A0A7J9CUZ6-F1
#
_cell.length_a   1.000
_cell.length_b   1.000
_cell.length_c   1.000
_cell.angle_alpha   90.00
_cell.angle_beta   90.00
_cell.angle_gamma   90.00
#
_symmetry.space_group_name_H-M   'P 1'
#
loop_
_entity.id
_entity.type
_entity.pdbx_description
1 polymer ?
#
loop_
_entity_poly.entity_id
_entity_poly.type
_entity_poly.pdbx_seq_one_letter_code
_entity_poly.pdbx_strand_id
1 'polypeptide(L)' 'MLCKLSFQTLSSWATSRIEEVASTGPGIRFFQLYVYVDRNVVAQLVRRAERAGFKAMALTVGYFKARS' A
#
# COMPACT_ATOMS: atom_id res chain seq x y z
N MET A 1 -9.08 23.53 17.11
CA MET A 1 -8.22 23.30 15.93
C MET A 1 -7.44 22.01 16.16
N LEU A 2 -8.09 20.85 16.07
CA LEU A 2 -7.41 19.56 16.19
C LEU A 2 -6.79 19.26 14.83
N CYS A 3 -5.47 19.38 14.71
CA CYS A 3 -4.73 18.88 13.57
C CYS A 3 -4.91 17.35 13.57
N LYS A 4 -5.91 16.86 12.83
CA LYS A 4 -6.13 15.43 12.63
C LYS A 4 -4.89 14.90 11.92
N LEU A 5 -4.02 14.24 12.67
CA LEU A 5 -2.96 13.41 12.13
C LEU A 5 -3.60 12.12 11.58
N SER A 6 -4.45 12.25 10.56
CA SER A 6 -5.12 11.13 9.91
C SER A 6 -4.16 10.51 8.89
N PHE A 7 -3.61 9.35 9.22
CA PHE A 7 -2.83 8.53 8.29
C PHE A 7 -3.78 7.73 7.39
N GLN A 8 -3.44 7.64 6.11
CA GLN A 8 -4.25 6.92 5.11
C GLN A 8 -3.55 5.62 4.71
N THR A 9 -4.28 4.50 4.74
CA THR A 9 -3.78 3.20 4.29
C THR A 9 -4.43 2.83 2.97
N LEU A 10 -3.64 2.70 1.90
CA LEU A 10 -4.10 2.31 0.58
C LEU A 10 -4.05 0.78 0.44
N SER A 11 -5.17 0.16 0.07
CA SER A 11 -5.23 -1.28 -0.24
C SER A 11 -4.56 -1.58 -1.59
N SER A 12 -3.90 -2.74 -1.70
CA SER A 12 -3.38 -3.25 -2.97
C SER A 12 -4.46 -3.53 -4.02
N TRP A 13 -5.74 -3.54 -3.61
CA TRP A 13 -6.90 -3.72 -4.48
C TRP A 13 -7.70 -2.43 -4.73
N ALA A 14 -7.13 -1.27 -4.38
CA ALA A 14 -7.78 0.00 -4.66
C ALA A 14 -7.96 0.23 -6.17
N THR A 15 -9.06 0.89 -6.55
CA THR A 15 -9.33 1.34 -7.93
C THR A 15 -8.41 2.49 -8.35
N SER A 16 -7.80 3.19 -7.39
CA SER A 16 -6.89 4.30 -7.60
C SER A 16 -5.42 3.85 -7.59
N ARG A 17 -4.60 4.46 -8.46
CA ARG A 17 -3.18 4.15 -8.56
C ARG A 17 -2.38 4.74 -7.40
N ILE A 18 -1.28 4.10 -7.01
CA ILE A 18 -0.37 4.55 -5.95
C ILE A 18 0.09 5.99 -6.20
N GLU A 19 0.43 6.31 -7.45
CA GLU A 19 0.94 7.61 -7.87
C GLU A 19 -0.14 8.70 -7.81
N GLU A 20 -1.37 8.36 -8.15
CA GLU A 20 -2.52 9.27 -8.11
C GLU A 20 -2.85 9.62 -6.65
N VAL A 21 -2.87 8.62 -5.76
CA VAL A 21 -3.04 8.84 -4.33
C VAL A 21 -1.92 9.68 -3.74
N ALA A 22 -0.67 9.49 -4.20
CA ALA A 22 0.45 10.32 -3.78
C ALA A 22 0.32 11.78 -4.22
N SER A 23 -0.24 12.03 -5.41
CA SER A 23 -0.44 13.37 -5.96
C SER A 23 -1.48 14.22 -5.23
N THR A 24 -2.38 13.60 -4.45
CA THR A 24 -3.42 14.32 -3.68
C THR A 24 -2.90 15.28 -2.61
N GLY A 25 -1.60 15.21 -2.28
CA GLY A 25 -0.94 16.15 -1.38
C GLY A 25 0.11 15.49 -0.48
N PRO A 26 0.78 16.26 0.38
CA PRO A 26 1.67 15.72 1.40
C PRO A 26 0.88 15.06 2.54
N GLY A 27 1.28 13.86 2.97
CA GLY A 27 0.65 13.14 4.08
C GLY A 27 1.35 11.81 4.41
N ILE A 28 1.20 11.35 5.66
CA ILE A 28 1.71 10.03 6.07
C ILE A 28 0.77 8.97 5.50
N ARG A 29 1.30 8.15 4.59
CA ARG A 29 0.54 7.09 3.92
C ARG A 29 1.20 5.73 4.13
N PHE A 30 0.35 4.73 4.34
CA PHE A 30 0.74 3.33 4.40
C PHE A 30 0.18 2.57 3.20
N PHE A 31 0.95 1.59 2.73
CA PHE A 31 0.53 0.75 1.61
C PHE A 31 0.26 -0.65 2.13
N GLN A 32 -0.99 -1.09 2.08
CA GLN A 32 -1.36 -2.45 2.43
C GLN A 32 -1.08 -3.37 1.24
N LEU A 33 -0.32 -4.44 1.49
CA LEU A 33 0.16 -5.37 0.48
C LEU A 33 -0.18 -6.81 0.86
N TYR A 34 -0.76 -7.55 -0.08
CA TYR A 34 -0.78 -9.01 -0.04
C TYR A 34 0.48 -9.58 -0.69
N VAL A 35 1.10 -10.57 -0.05
CA VAL A 35 2.21 -11.30 -0.67
C VAL A 35 1.63 -12.25 -1.72
N TYR A 36 1.73 -11.85 -2.98
CA TYR A 36 1.41 -12.73 -4.11
C TYR A 36 2.45 -13.84 -4.27
N VAL A 37 2.05 -14.95 -4.91
CA VAL A 37 2.96 -16.06 -5.24
C VAL A 37 4.14 -15.56 -6.07
N ASP A 38 3.87 -14.67 -7.03
CA ASP A 38 4.91 -14.00 -7.81
C ASP A 38 5.58 -12.87 -7.01
N ARG A 39 6.84 -13.09 -6.66
CA ARG A 39 7.67 -12.12 -5.91
C ARG A 39 8.10 -10.92 -6.75
N ASN A 40 8.13 -11.03 -8.09
CA ASN A 40 8.47 -9.91 -8.96
C ASN A 40 7.38 -8.85 -8.93
N VAL A 41 6.11 -9.26 -8.92
CA VAL A 41 4.97 -8.35 -8.80
C VAL A 41 5.00 -7.63 -7.45
N VAL A 42 5.25 -8.37 -6.36
CA VAL A 42 5.39 -7.79 -5.01
C VAL A 42 6.53 -6.78 -4.99
N ALA A 43 7.71 -7.11 -5.52
CA ALA A 43 8.86 -6.21 -5.57
C ALA A 43 8.58 -4.94 -6.38
N GLN A 44 7.86 -5.04 -7.51
CA GLN A 44 7.45 -3.88 -8.29
C GLN A 44 6.49 -2.97 -7.52
N LEU A 45 5.53 -3.53 -6.78
CA LEU A 45 4.59 -2.77 -5.96
C LEU A 45 5.30 -2.04 -4.82
N VAL A 46 6.23 -2.71 -4.14
CA VAL A 46 7.05 -2.11 -3.08
C VAL A 46 7.85 -0.91 -3.63
N ARG A 47 8.59 -1.12 -4.73
CA ARG A 47 9.37 -0.04 -5.36
C ARG A 47 8.51 1.14 -5.80
N ARG A 48 7.27 0.88 -6.27
CA ARG A 48 6.32 1.95 -6.64
C ARG A 48 5.85 2.72 -5.42
N ALA A 49 5.52 2.04 -4.33
CA ALA A 49 5.12 2.67 -3.07
C ALA A 49 6.26 3.51 -2.46
N GLU A 50 7.49 3.00 -2.47
CA GLU A 50 8.68 3.75 -2.03
C GLU A 50 8.89 5.03 -2.84
N ARG A 51 8.85 4.94 -4.18
CA ARG A 51 8.97 6.13 -5.06
C ARG A 51 7.84 7.14 -4.85
N ALA A 52 6.66 6.67 -4.48
CA ALA A 52 5.50 7.51 -4.20
C ALA A 52 5.51 8.12 -2.77
N GLY A 53 6.54 7.85 -1.98
CA GLY A 53 6.73 8.46 -0.66
C GLY A 53 5.93 7.83 0.47
N PHE A 54 5.44 6.60 0.30
CA PHE A 54 4.77 5.85 1.35
C PHE A 54 5.77 5.52 2.48
N LYS A 55 5.33 5.64 3.73
CA LYS A 55 6.22 5.57 4.91
C LYS A 55 6.27 4.21 5.58
N ALA A 56 5.26 3.37 5.36
CA ALA A 56 5.26 2.00 5.84
C ALA A 56 4.43 1.09 4.94
N MET A 57 4.70 -0.20 5.03
CA MET A 57 3.96 -1.25 4.34
C MET A 57 3.21 -2.10 5.36
N ALA A 58 1.90 -2.25 5.16
CA ALA A 58 1.05 -3.11 5.99
C ALA A 58 0.90 -4.47 5.29
N LEU A 59 1.64 -5.47 5.76
CA LEU A 59 1.59 -6.81 5.20
C LEU A 59 0.35 -7.56 5.69
N THR A 60 -0.52 -8.00 4.79
CA THR A 60 -1.65 -8.86 5.19
C THR A 60 -1.27 -10.32 5.07
N VAL A 61 -1.08 -10.96 6.23
CA VAL A 61 -0.70 -12.39 6.36
C VAL A 61 -1.90 -13.34 6.42
N GLY A 62 -3.13 -12.80 6.49
CA GLY A 62 -4.32 -13.57 6.80
C GLY A 62 -5.22 -13.87 5.60
N TYR A 63 -4.80 -14.76 4.69
CA TYR A 63 -5.69 -15.64 3.91
C TYR A 63 -4.89 -16.88 3.51
N PHE A 64 -4.87 -17.90 4.37
CA PHE A 64 -4.40 -19.22 3.98
C PHE A 64 -5.42 -19.81 3.00
N LYS A 65 -5.18 -19.67 1.70
CA LYS A 65 -5.92 -20.44 0.70
C LYS A 65 -5.38 -21.85 0.76
N ALA A 66 -6.02 -22.71 1.56
CA ALA A 66 -5.86 -24.14 1.46
C ALA A 66 -6.06 -24.51 -0.02
N ARG A 67 -5.03 -25.09 -0.62
CA ARG A 67 -5.05 -25.57 -1.99
C ARG A 67 -6.12 -26.67 -2.05
N SER A 68 -7.25 -26.39 -2.68
CA SER A 68 -8.20 -27.44 -3.08
C SER A 68 -7.64 -28.22 -4.26
#